data_AF-A0A834SX58-F1
#
_entry.id   AF-A0A834SX58-F1
#
_cell.length_a   1.000
_cell.length_b   1.000
_cell.length_c   1.000
_cell.angle_alpha   90.00
_cell.angle_beta   90.00
_cell.angle_gamma   90.00
#
_symmetry.space_group_name_H-M   'P 1'
#
loop_
_entity.id
_entity.type
_entity.pdbx_description
1 polymer ?
#
loop_
_entity_poly.entity_id
_entity_poly.type
_entity_poly.pdbx_seq_one_letter_code
_entity_poly.pdbx_strand_id
1 'polypeptide(L)'
;MATEEVLHMNGGVGETSYANNSLLQKSVNESEANPEREHHKTYEIIAIIDALSLRLKKKTHAFQLFLNDLPSNDFNTIFKSLLPDFYKKLHQGHNFGHNCFIAGVPGSFYKRSEDQESLTFPTSIIGMALHDMVLENKAEEAKLDSYDTPHYGPSEKEVRKIIEEEGSFTLEKLEISKLGWDGGMNEEGDDTIIVHGKLMRAKFIANYTRAVNEPLLKSHFGDAIMDELFLRVSDKLVQLMEEKKELVFTNLVLSITKN
;
A
#
# COMPACT_ATOMS: atom_id res chain seq x y z
N MET A 1 -15.92 10.29 15.63
CA MET A 1 -15.19 9.05 15.97
C MET A 1 -13.71 9.37 15.88
N ALA A 2 -12.86 8.77 16.74
CA ALA A 2 -11.43 8.97 16.63
C ALA A 2 -10.97 8.33 15.30
N THR A 3 -10.19 9.06 14.49
CA THR A 3 -9.69 8.57 13.19
C THR A 3 -8.96 7.24 13.31
N GLU A 4 -8.32 6.97 14.45
CA GLU A 4 -7.60 5.73 14.76
C GLU A 4 -8.50 4.48 14.82
N GLU A 5 -9.79 4.62 15.13
CA GLU A 5 -10.72 3.48 15.21
C GLU A 5 -11.26 3.07 13.82
N VAL A 6 -11.25 3.99 12.86
CA VAL A 6 -11.90 3.84 11.55
C VAL A 6 -10.89 3.74 10.41
N LEU A 7 -9.70 4.28 10.59
CA LEU A 7 -8.62 4.18 9.63
C LEU A 7 -8.03 2.76 9.71
N HIS A 8 -8.57 1.87 8.88
CA HIS A 8 -8.06 0.53 8.65
C HIS A 8 -8.40 0.11 7.22
N MET A 9 -7.70 -0.88 6.70
CA MET A 9 -8.04 -1.49 5.42
C MET A 9 -9.23 -2.45 5.60
N ASN A 10 -9.95 -2.77 4.52
CA ASN A 10 -10.99 -3.79 4.54
C ASN A 10 -10.40 -5.15 4.95
N GLY A 11 -10.79 -5.65 6.12
CA GLY A 11 -10.39 -6.98 6.59
C GLY A 11 -11.09 -8.13 5.87
N GLY A 12 -10.74 -9.35 6.26
CA GLY A 12 -11.36 -10.59 5.77
C GLY A 12 -10.78 -11.12 4.46
N VAL A 13 -11.52 -12.05 3.83
CA VAL A 13 -11.10 -12.81 2.63
C VAL A 13 -12.08 -12.65 1.45
N GLY A 14 -12.96 -11.65 1.48
CA GLY A 14 -13.94 -11.37 0.43
C GLY A 14 -13.33 -10.67 -0.80
N GLU A 15 -14.12 -10.51 -1.86
CA GLU A 15 -13.66 -9.92 -3.13
C GLU A 15 -13.14 -8.47 -3.01
N THR A 16 -13.61 -7.71 -2.01
CA THR A 16 -13.19 -6.33 -1.74
C THR A 16 -12.22 -6.20 -0.57
N SER A 17 -11.75 -7.34 -0.02
CA SER A 17 -10.80 -7.35 1.09
C SER A 17 -9.41 -6.89 0.66
N TYR A 18 -8.66 -6.30 1.60
CA TYR A 18 -7.29 -5.90 1.36
C TYR A 18 -6.37 -7.09 1.08
N ALA A 19 -6.59 -8.23 1.73
CA ALA A 19 -5.85 -9.46 1.49
C ALA A 19 -5.91 -9.92 0.02
N ASN A 20 -7.06 -9.78 -0.64
CA ASN A 20 -7.25 -10.22 -2.02
C ASN A 20 -6.92 -9.16 -3.08
N ASN A 21 -6.75 -7.89 -2.70
CA ASN A 21 -6.56 -6.80 -3.64
C ASN A 21 -5.21 -6.10 -3.52
N SER A 22 -4.52 -6.23 -2.38
CA SER A 22 -3.23 -5.58 -2.16
C SER A 22 -2.10 -6.25 -2.95
N LEU A 23 -1.32 -5.42 -3.63
CA LEU A 23 -0.07 -5.83 -4.30
C LEU A 23 0.90 -6.52 -3.33
N LEU A 24 1.01 -6.00 -2.10
CA LEU A 24 1.88 -6.56 -1.08
C LEU A 24 1.38 -7.91 -0.55
N GLN A 25 0.07 -8.11 -0.50
CA GLN A 25 -0.52 -9.38 -0.05
C GLN A 25 -0.50 -10.42 -1.19
N LYS A 26 -0.72 -9.99 -2.43
CA LYS A 26 -0.56 -10.83 -3.62
C LYS A 26 0.87 -11.29 -3.81
N SER A 27 1.86 -10.41 -3.67
CA SER A 27 3.26 -10.82 -3.75
C SER A 27 3.66 -11.81 -2.65
N VAL A 28 3.04 -11.71 -1.46
CA VAL A 28 3.18 -12.72 -0.39
C VAL A 28 2.47 -14.02 -0.75
N ASN A 29 1.30 -14.01 -1.38
CA ASN A 29 0.54 -15.21 -1.76
C ASN A 29 1.08 -15.90 -3.04
N GLU A 30 1.43 -15.15 -4.08
CA GLU A 30 2.03 -15.64 -5.34
C GLU A 30 3.43 -16.21 -5.14
N SER A 31 4.07 -15.84 -4.05
CA SER A 31 5.28 -16.49 -3.59
C SER A 31 5.12 -17.97 -3.20
N GLU A 32 3.89 -18.45 -3.09
CA GLU A 32 3.55 -19.86 -2.97
C GLU A 32 3.51 -20.55 -4.33
N ALA A 33 3.34 -19.80 -5.42
CA ALA A 33 3.17 -20.32 -6.79
C ALA A 33 4.40 -20.10 -7.70
N ASN A 34 5.21 -19.04 -7.50
CA ASN A 34 6.45 -18.82 -8.25
C ASN A 34 7.52 -18.08 -7.42
N PRO A 35 8.57 -18.77 -6.93
CA PRO A 35 9.47 -18.26 -5.88
C PRO A 35 10.49 -17.19 -6.30
N GLU A 36 10.56 -16.79 -7.58
CA GLU A 36 11.66 -15.93 -8.07
C GLU A 36 11.39 -14.41 -8.09
N ARG A 37 10.15 -13.90 -7.95
CA ARG A 37 9.89 -12.49 -8.33
C ARG A 37 9.73 -11.43 -7.23
N GLU A 38 9.20 -11.68 -6.03
CA GLU A 38 9.02 -10.56 -5.07
C GLU A 38 9.26 -10.85 -3.58
N HIS A 39 9.60 -12.08 -3.18
CA HIS A 39 10.31 -12.30 -1.89
C HIS A 39 11.70 -11.64 -1.85
N HIS A 40 12.15 -11.15 -3.00
CA HIS A 40 13.49 -10.67 -3.24
C HIS A 40 13.90 -9.60 -2.22
N LYS A 41 13.15 -8.52 -1.96
CA LYS A 41 13.73 -7.38 -1.21
C LYS A 41 14.04 -7.64 0.27
N THR A 42 13.11 -8.18 1.06
CA THR A 42 13.37 -8.41 2.49
C THR A 42 14.34 -9.57 2.70
N TYR A 43 14.19 -10.66 1.92
CA TYR A 43 15.14 -11.78 1.96
C TYR A 43 16.53 -11.38 1.44
N GLU A 44 16.63 -10.58 0.37
CA GLU A 44 17.89 -10.05 -0.16
C GLU A 44 18.54 -9.12 0.87
N ILE A 45 17.80 -8.21 1.50
CA ILE A 45 18.37 -7.31 2.52
C ILE A 45 18.94 -8.16 3.67
N ILE A 46 18.19 -9.14 4.16
CA ILE A 46 18.66 -10.05 5.22
C ILE A 46 19.87 -10.88 4.74
N ALA A 47 19.84 -11.41 3.52
CA ALA A 47 20.90 -12.22 2.93
C ALA A 47 22.18 -11.41 2.66
N ILE A 48 22.06 -10.17 2.18
CA ILE A 48 23.19 -9.23 1.97
C ILE A 48 23.83 -8.88 3.30
N ILE A 49 23.03 -8.54 4.32
CA ILE A 49 23.55 -8.20 5.66
C ILE A 49 24.29 -9.39 6.27
N ASP A 50 23.80 -10.62 6.06
CA ASP A 50 24.50 -11.81 6.55
C ASP A 50 25.79 -12.11 5.77
N ALA A 51 25.74 -12.07 4.43
CA ALA A 51 26.94 -12.23 3.60
C ALA A 51 28.04 -11.24 3.98
N LEU A 52 27.66 -10.00 4.31
CA LEU A 52 28.56 -8.98 4.84
C LEU A 52 29.07 -9.34 6.24
N SER A 53 28.22 -9.84 7.14
CA SER A 53 28.59 -10.25 8.50
C SER A 53 29.61 -11.40 8.50
N LEU A 54 29.40 -12.42 7.66
CA LEU A 54 30.31 -13.55 7.44
C LEU A 54 31.66 -13.08 6.87
N ARG A 55 31.63 -12.24 5.83
CA ARG A 55 32.85 -11.67 5.22
C ARG A 55 33.68 -10.87 6.23
N LEU A 56 33.02 -10.17 7.14
CA LEU A 56 33.65 -9.36 8.18
C LEU A 56 34.04 -10.17 9.43
N LYS A 57 33.83 -11.49 9.45
CA LYS A 57 34.02 -12.37 10.63
C LYS A 57 33.32 -11.86 11.89
N LYS A 58 32.21 -11.14 11.72
CA LYS A 58 31.38 -10.68 12.83
C LYS A 58 30.33 -11.73 13.15
N LYS A 59 29.92 -11.82 14.42
CA LYS A 59 28.86 -12.73 14.86
C LYS A 59 27.57 -12.39 14.10
N THR A 60 26.81 -13.40 13.69
CA THR A 60 25.53 -13.21 12.99
C THR A 60 24.59 -12.34 13.82
N HIS A 61 24.06 -11.27 13.22
CA HIS A 61 23.21 -10.31 13.91
C HIS A 61 21.79 -10.88 14.07
N ALA A 62 21.16 -10.57 15.20
CA ALA A 62 19.72 -10.77 15.35
C ALA A 62 18.99 -9.64 14.61
N PHE A 63 18.02 -10.01 13.77
CA PHE A 63 17.16 -9.09 13.05
C PHE A 63 15.86 -8.94 13.82
N GLN A 64 15.42 -7.70 14.03
CA GLN A 64 14.10 -7.42 14.57
C GLN A 64 13.34 -6.58 13.55
N LEU A 65 12.22 -7.10 13.06
CA LEU A 65 11.33 -6.41 12.14
C LEU A 65 10.07 -5.98 12.90
N PHE A 66 9.67 -4.73 12.72
CA PHE A 66 8.46 -4.19 13.31
C PHE A 66 7.40 -4.01 12.20
N LEU A 67 6.32 -4.77 12.30
CA LEU A 67 5.11 -4.55 11.52
C LEU A 67 4.31 -3.48 12.25
N ASN A 68 4.46 -2.22 11.85
CA ASN A 68 3.69 -1.15 12.43
C ASN A 68 2.44 -0.87 11.61
N ASP A 69 1.29 -0.77 12.28
CA ASP A 69 0.03 -0.35 11.69
C ASP A 69 -0.89 0.18 12.80
N LEU A 70 -2.05 0.72 12.43
CA LEU A 70 -3.02 1.22 13.39
C LEU A 70 -3.58 0.08 14.27
N PRO A 71 -4.04 0.38 15.50
CA PRO A 71 -4.59 -0.64 16.40
C PRO A 71 -5.78 -1.43 15.83
N SER A 72 -6.49 -0.83 14.88
CA SER A 72 -7.62 -1.40 14.13
C SER A 72 -7.19 -2.41 13.05
N ASN A 73 -5.90 -2.49 12.71
CA ASN A 73 -5.40 -3.44 11.72
C ASN A 73 -5.46 -4.90 12.21
N ASP A 74 -5.68 -5.83 11.28
CA ASP A 74 -5.79 -7.26 11.59
C ASP A 74 -4.42 -7.96 11.66
N PHE A 75 -3.66 -7.65 12.72
CA PHE A 75 -2.42 -8.37 13.02
C PHE A 75 -2.61 -9.87 13.25
N ASN A 76 -3.82 -10.30 13.67
CA ASN A 76 -4.08 -11.71 13.94
C ASN A 76 -3.97 -12.55 12.68
N THR A 77 -4.47 -12.05 11.54
CA THR A 77 -4.33 -12.75 10.26
C THR A 77 -2.86 -12.91 9.87
N ILE A 78 -2.05 -11.87 10.04
CA ILE A 78 -0.60 -11.95 9.75
C ILE A 78 0.09 -12.98 10.67
N PHE A 79 -0.17 -12.90 11.98
CA PHE A 79 0.52 -13.74 12.96
C PHE A 79 0.09 -15.20 12.93
N LYS A 80 -1.18 -15.48 12.60
CA LYS A 80 -1.71 -16.84 12.56
C LYS A 80 -1.50 -17.50 11.21
N SER A 81 -1.64 -16.76 10.12
CA SER A 81 -1.67 -17.34 8.78
C SER A 81 -0.36 -17.15 8.01
N LEU A 82 0.28 -15.97 8.10
CA LEU A 82 1.43 -15.64 7.23
C LEU A 82 2.79 -15.90 7.90
N LEU A 83 2.91 -15.59 9.19
CA LEU A 83 4.18 -15.73 9.91
C LEU A 83 4.70 -17.19 9.99
N PRO A 84 3.87 -18.22 10.26
CA PRO A 84 4.37 -19.58 10.37
C PRO A 84 5.05 -20.07 9.08
N ASP A 85 4.43 -19.80 7.92
CA ASP A 85 4.98 -20.19 6.63
C ASP A 85 6.21 -19.36 6.24
N PHE A 86 6.20 -18.06 6.57
CA PHE A 86 7.39 -17.21 6.43
C PHE A 86 8.59 -17.78 7.20
N TYR A 87 8.41 -18.12 8.49
CA TYR A 87 9.48 -18.72 9.31
C TYR A 87 9.93 -20.05 8.74
N LYS A 88 9.00 -20.92 8.34
CA LYS A 88 9.32 -22.21 7.72
C LYS A 88 10.19 -22.04 6.47
N LYS A 89 9.86 -21.07 5.59
CA LYS A 89 10.67 -20.73 4.41
C LYS A 89 12.05 -20.17 4.80
N LEU A 90 12.10 -19.29 5.78
CA LEU A 90 13.34 -18.70 6.30
C LEU A 90 14.30 -19.77 6.87
N HIS A 91 13.77 -20.85 7.46
CA HIS A 91 14.55 -21.99 7.94
C HIS A 91 14.99 -22.97 6.84
N GLN A 92 14.26 -23.05 5.73
CA GLN A 92 14.54 -23.99 4.63
C GLN A 92 15.60 -23.47 3.64
N GLY A 93 15.67 -22.15 3.43
CA GLY A 93 16.60 -21.54 2.46
C GLY A 93 17.95 -21.10 3.04
N HIS A 94 18.02 -20.80 4.35
CA HIS A 94 19.19 -20.16 4.94
C HIS A 94 19.38 -20.48 6.44
N ASN A 95 20.62 -20.42 6.94
CA ASN A 95 20.97 -20.62 8.36
C ASN A 95 20.48 -19.47 9.30
N PHE A 96 19.61 -18.56 8.83
CA PHE A 96 19.24 -17.32 9.52
C PHE A 96 17.91 -17.39 10.28
N GLY A 97 17.06 -18.38 10.01
CA GLY A 97 15.70 -18.40 10.57
C GLY A 97 15.62 -18.34 12.09
N HIS A 98 16.70 -18.72 12.79
CA HIS A 98 16.76 -18.71 14.25
C HIS A 98 16.98 -17.32 14.89
N ASN A 99 17.33 -16.29 14.09
CA ASN A 99 17.73 -14.97 14.58
C ASN A 99 16.87 -13.83 14.01
N CYS A 100 15.68 -14.11 13.48
CA CYS A 100 14.75 -13.11 12.95
C CYS A 100 13.50 -13.02 13.83
N PHE A 101 13.25 -11.87 14.44
CA PHE A 101 12.12 -11.64 15.34
C PHE A 101 11.17 -10.62 14.72
N ILE A 102 9.92 -11.02 14.50
CA ILE A 102 8.89 -10.12 13.98
C ILE A 102 7.98 -9.70 15.14
N ALA A 103 7.77 -8.39 15.29
CA ALA A 103 6.88 -7.81 16.29
C ALA A 103 5.84 -6.91 15.61
N GLY A 104 4.60 -6.95 16.09
CA GLY A 104 3.57 -6.00 15.69
C GLY A 104 3.61 -4.79 16.60
N VAL A 105 3.56 -3.60 16.03
CA VAL A 105 3.51 -2.34 16.76
C VAL A 105 2.19 -1.66 16.39
N PRO A 106 1.16 -1.72 17.26
CA PRO A 106 -0.07 -0.99 17.03
C PRO A 106 0.16 0.49 17.37
N GLY A 107 -0.03 1.38 16.40
CA GLY A 107 0.13 2.83 16.59
C GLY A 107 0.14 3.62 15.29
N SER A 108 -0.38 4.84 15.36
CA SER A 108 -0.23 5.84 14.29
C SER A 108 1.15 6.49 14.37
N PHE A 109 1.84 6.62 13.23
CA PHE A 109 3.02 7.49 13.10
C PHE A 109 2.72 8.84 12.46
N TYR A 110 1.47 9.09 12.04
CA TYR A 110 1.14 10.25 11.23
C TYR A 110 0.53 11.37 12.07
N LYS A 111 1.06 12.59 11.89
CA LYS A 111 0.39 13.84 12.22
C LYS A 111 0.09 14.56 10.90
N ARG A 112 -1.15 15.03 10.74
CA ARG A 112 -1.62 15.71 9.52
C ARG A 112 -0.85 17.01 9.29
N SER A 113 -0.47 17.26 8.04
CA SER A 113 0.11 18.51 7.54
C SER A 113 -0.61 18.84 6.24
N GLU A 114 -1.18 20.04 6.16
CA GLU A 114 -1.88 20.55 4.99
C GLU A 114 -0.83 21.04 3.99
N ASP A 115 -0.73 20.38 2.83
CA ASP A 115 -0.41 20.96 1.53
C ASP A 115 -0.08 19.84 0.53
N GLN A 116 -0.77 19.80 -0.62
CA GLN A 116 -0.23 19.53 -1.97
C GLN A 116 -1.37 19.26 -2.98
N GLU A 117 -1.34 20.01 -4.08
CA GLU A 117 -2.08 19.74 -5.31
C GLU A 117 -1.29 18.76 -6.18
N SER A 118 -1.72 17.51 -6.27
CA SER A 118 -1.22 16.57 -7.27
C SER A 118 -2.34 15.61 -7.65
N LEU A 119 -2.79 15.69 -8.91
CA LEU A 119 -3.86 14.90 -9.51
C LEU A 119 -3.51 13.41 -9.75
N THR A 120 -2.64 12.81 -8.94
CA THR A 120 -2.02 11.51 -9.26
C THR A 120 -1.99 10.55 -8.08
N PHE A 121 -3.04 10.54 -7.26
CA PHE A 121 -3.27 9.48 -6.28
C PHE A 121 -4.60 8.79 -6.55
N PRO A 122 -4.75 7.46 -6.35
CA PRO A 122 -6.03 6.77 -6.56
C PRO A 122 -7.20 7.39 -5.78
N THR A 123 -6.90 8.07 -4.66
CA THR A 123 -7.87 8.80 -3.83
C THR A 123 -8.48 10.01 -4.54
N SER A 124 -7.78 10.65 -5.50
CA SER A 124 -8.34 11.78 -6.25
C SER A 124 -9.52 11.36 -7.12
N ILE A 125 -9.52 10.12 -7.62
CA ILE A 125 -10.61 9.57 -8.44
C ILE A 125 -11.87 9.35 -7.61
N ILE A 126 -11.72 9.00 -6.33
CA ILE A 126 -12.86 8.93 -5.40
C ILE A 126 -13.53 10.30 -5.31
N GLY A 127 -12.75 11.38 -5.15
CA GLY A 127 -13.26 12.74 -5.13
C GLY A 127 -14.02 13.11 -6.41
N MET A 128 -13.47 12.76 -7.58
CA MET A 128 -14.16 12.96 -8.87
C MET A 128 -15.49 12.19 -8.94
N ALA A 129 -15.52 10.94 -8.47
CA ALA A 129 -16.73 10.11 -8.48
C ALA A 129 -17.80 10.64 -7.52
N LEU A 130 -17.39 11.06 -6.31
CA LEU A 130 -18.27 11.69 -5.34
C LEU A 130 -18.84 13.02 -5.86
N HIS A 131 -18.04 13.83 -6.54
CA HIS A 131 -18.51 15.07 -7.15
C HIS A 131 -19.64 14.83 -8.16
N ASP A 132 -19.49 13.83 -9.06
CA ASP A 132 -20.57 13.47 -9.99
C ASP A 132 -21.83 12.98 -9.23
N MET A 133 -21.65 12.21 -8.16
CA MET A 133 -22.76 11.76 -7.32
C MET A 133 -23.48 12.92 -6.62
N VAL A 134 -22.76 13.97 -6.23
CA VAL A 134 -23.36 15.22 -5.69
C VAL A 134 -24.20 15.92 -6.75
N LEU A 135 -23.68 16.07 -7.98
CA LEU A 135 -24.42 16.67 -9.10
C LEU A 135 -25.72 15.89 -9.43
N GLU A 136 -25.72 14.59 -9.19
CA GLU A 136 -26.88 13.71 -9.38
C GLU A 136 -27.78 13.57 -8.14
N ASN A 137 -27.50 14.31 -7.05
CA ASN A 137 -28.19 14.22 -5.76
C ASN A 137 -28.15 12.83 -5.09
N LYS A 138 -27.12 12.04 -5.38
CA LYS A 138 -26.86 10.73 -4.76
C LYS A 138 -25.91 10.81 -3.56
N ALA A 139 -25.19 11.92 -3.41
CA ALA A 139 -24.38 12.25 -2.26
C ALA A 139 -24.65 13.70 -1.82
N GLU A 140 -24.45 13.99 -0.54
CA GLU A 140 -24.62 15.32 0.01
C GLU A 140 -23.35 16.15 -0.22
N GLU A 141 -23.49 17.34 -0.82
CA GLU A 141 -22.38 18.27 -1.09
C GLU A 141 -21.60 18.60 0.20
N ALA A 142 -22.31 18.91 1.29
CA ALA A 142 -21.70 19.19 2.58
C ALA A 142 -20.86 18.03 3.15
N LYS A 143 -21.19 16.79 2.81
CA LYS A 143 -20.35 15.63 3.17
C LYS A 143 -19.10 15.56 2.32
N LEU A 144 -19.19 15.87 1.02
CA LEU A 144 -18.01 15.94 0.17
C LEU A 144 -17.05 17.06 0.64
N ASP A 145 -17.58 18.24 0.93
CA ASP A 145 -16.80 19.41 1.35
C ASP A 145 -16.09 19.21 2.70
N SER A 146 -16.67 18.39 3.58
CA SER A 146 -16.10 18.06 4.89
C SER A 146 -15.24 16.80 4.89
N TYR A 147 -15.15 16.10 3.77
CA TYR A 147 -14.38 14.86 3.67
C TYR A 147 -12.93 15.12 3.28
N ASP A 148 -12.04 14.87 4.22
CA ASP A 148 -10.59 14.87 3.98
C ASP A 148 -10.03 13.46 4.08
N THR A 149 -9.30 13.04 3.06
CA THR A 149 -8.57 11.77 3.12
C THR A 149 -7.28 11.98 3.92
N PRO A 150 -6.99 11.15 4.94
CA PRO A 150 -5.77 11.23 5.75
C PRO A 150 -4.57 10.67 4.97
N HIS A 151 -4.31 11.22 3.80
CA HIS A 151 -3.22 10.84 2.92
C HIS A 151 -2.30 12.03 2.73
N TYR A 152 -1.00 11.78 2.85
CA TYR A 152 0.04 12.76 2.58
C TYR A 152 1.10 12.15 1.68
N GLY A 153 1.31 12.76 0.52
CA GLY A 153 2.37 12.40 -0.42
C GLY A 153 3.53 13.38 -0.30
N PRO A 154 4.56 13.11 0.54
CA PRO A 154 5.62 14.06 0.75
C PRO A 154 6.45 14.25 -0.52
N SER A 155 6.94 15.48 -0.73
CA SER A 155 7.87 15.75 -1.83
C SER A 155 9.30 15.35 -1.43
N GLU A 156 10.16 15.05 -2.41
CA GLU A 156 11.58 14.80 -2.14
C GLU A 156 12.22 15.94 -1.34
N LYS A 157 11.92 17.19 -1.71
CA LYS A 157 12.46 18.39 -1.06
C LYS A 157 12.07 18.44 0.42
N GLU A 158 10.82 18.11 0.70
CA GLU A 158 10.29 18.11 2.04
C GLU A 158 10.91 17.00 2.90
N VAL A 159 11.02 15.78 2.37
CA VAL A 159 11.65 14.68 3.10
C VAL A 159 13.11 15.01 3.43
N ARG A 160 13.85 15.59 2.48
CA ARG A 160 15.23 16.06 2.72
C ARG A 160 15.28 17.08 3.85
N LYS A 161 14.42 18.09 3.78
CA LYS A 161 14.33 19.15 4.79
C LYS A 161 14.03 18.58 6.18
N ILE A 162 13.07 17.66 6.30
CA ILE A 162 12.70 17.04 7.58
C ILE A 162 13.89 16.28 8.19
N ILE A 163 14.63 15.50 7.38
CA ILE A 163 15.80 14.75 7.85
C ILE A 163 16.91 15.70 8.32
N GLU A 164 17.17 16.77 7.56
CA GLU A 164 18.15 17.79 7.90
C GLU A 164 17.79 18.54 9.20
N GLU A 165 16.51 18.91 9.38
CA GLU A 165 16.01 19.60 10.57
C GLU A 165 15.98 18.71 11.81
N GLU A 166 15.68 17.42 11.65
CA GLU A 166 15.69 16.45 12.76
C GLU A 166 17.12 16.15 13.24
N GLY A 167 18.07 15.98 12.31
CA GLY A 167 19.51 15.98 12.60
C GLY A 167 20.09 14.72 13.26
N SER A 168 19.30 13.68 13.55
CA SER A 168 19.80 12.40 14.08
C SER A 168 20.30 11.46 12.98
N PHE A 169 19.96 11.74 11.72
CA PHE A 169 20.28 10.88 10.59
C PHE A 169 20.98 11.64 9.46
N THR A 170 21.93 10.98 8.83
CA THR A 170 22.52 11.37 7.55
C THR A 170 21.77 10.67 6.42
N LEU A 171 21.31 11.43 5.42
CA LEU A 171 20.69 10.89 4.22
C LEU A 171 21.77 10.44 3.22
N GLU A 172 21.96 9.13 3.08
CA GLU A 172 22.93 8.54 2.14
C GLU A 172 22.40 8.53 0.71
N LYS A 173 21.13 8.18 0.55
CA LYS A 173 20.49 8.00 -0.76
C LYS A 173 19.00 8.29 -0.68
N LEU A 174 18.48 8.97 -1.69
CA LEU A 174 17.04 9.14 -1.91
C LEU A 174 16.78 8.90 -3.40
N GLU A 175 15.92 7.94 -3.70
CA GLU A 175 15.53 7.58 -5.06
C GLU A 175 14.02 7.63 -5.23
N ILE A 176 13.59 8.02 -6.43
CA ILE A 176 12.20 7.98 -6.83
C ILE A 176 11.97 6.73 -7.67
N SER A 177 11.02 5.90 -7.25
CA SER A 177 10.57 4.73 -7.99
C SER A 177 9.12 4.91 -8.43
N LYS A 178 8.86 4.70 -9.72
CA LYS A 178 7.51 4.72 -10.28
C LYS A 178 6.98 3.29 -10.40
N LEU A 179 5.73 3.08 -9.98
CA LEU A 179 5.03 1.79 -10.11
C LEU A 179 3.64 2.00 -10.71
N GLY A 180 3.26 1.25 -11.74
CA GLY A 180 1.90 1.34 -12.30
C GLY A 180 0.82 1.03 -11.24
N TRP A 181 -0.32 1.70 -11.30
CA TRP A 181 -1.42 1.44 -10.36
C TRP A 181 -1.97 0.01 -10.44
N ASP A 182 -1.77 -0.64 -11.59
CA ASP A 182 -2.11 -2.01 -11.92
C ASP A 182 -0.93 -2.99 -11.78
N GLY A 183 0.19 -2.58 -11.17
CA GLY A 183 1.46 -3.31 -11.18
C GLY A 183 1.49 -4.71 -10.54
N GLY A 184 0.39 -5.20 -10.00
CA GLY A 184 0.25 -6.60 -9.52
C GLY A 184 -1.10 -7.19 -9.87
N MET A 185 -1.60 -6.79 -11.04
CA MET A 185 -2.54 -7.59 -11.80
C MET A 185 -1.78 -8.75 -12.45
N ASN A 186 -2.25 -9.98 -12.27
CA ASN A 186 -1.69 -11.13 -12.96
C ASN A 186 -2.04 -11.06 -14.45
N GLU A 187 -1.02 -11.07 -15.31
CA GLU A 187 -1.16 -11.08 -16.77
C GLU A 187 -1.61 -12.46 -17.31
N GLU A 188 -2.44 -13.20 -16.55
CA GLU A 188 -3.04 -14.44 -17.03
C GLU A 188 -4.33 -14.13 -17.80
N GLY A 189 -4.18 -13.52 -18.98
CA GLY A 189 -5.29 -13.24 -19.87
C GLY A 189 -4.81 -12.75 -21.23
N ASP A 190 -5.30 -13.38 -22.29
CA ASP A 190 -5.02 -13.00 -23.68
C ASP A 190 -5.47 -11.55 -23.95
N ASP A 191 -4.53 -10.70 -24.36
CA ASP A 191 -4.67 -9.26 -24.66
C ASP A 191 -5.60 -8.94 -25.85
N THR A 192 -6.35 -9.94 -26.36
CA THR A 192 -6.99 -9.90 -27.68
C THR A 192 -8.21 -8.98 -27.79
N ILE A 193 -8.65 -8.32 -26.71
CA ILE A 193 -9.64 -7.23 -26.79
C ILE A 193 -9.18 -6.05 -25.91
N ILE A 194 -8.59 -5.02 -26.52
CA ILE A 194 -8.08 -3.79 -25.87
C ILE A 194 -9.09 -3.16 -24.89
N VAL A 195 -10.39 -3.18 -25.22
CA VAL A 195 -11.48 -2.67 -24.37
C VAL A 195 -11.68 -3.56 -23.12
N HIS A 196 -11.58 -4.88 -23.27
CA HIS A 196 -11.67 -5.82 -22.17
C HIS A 196 -10.46 -5.66 -21.21
N GLY A 197 -9.26 -5.45 -21.76
CA GLY A 197 -8.06 -5.19 -20.96
C GLY A 197 -8.15 -3.92 -20.10
N LYS A 198 -8.64 -2.80 -20.66
CA LYS A 198 -8.83 -1.56 -19.88
C LYS A 198 -9.86 -1.70 -18.77
N LEU A 199 -10.99 -2.34 -19.06
CA LEU A 199 -12.04 -2.56 -18.06
C LEU A 199 -11.53 -3.43 -16.91
N MET A 200 -10.76 -4.48 -17.22
CA MET A 200 -10.18 -5.36 -16.20
C MET A 200 -9.16 -4.62 -15.32
N ARG A 201 -8.27 -3.82 -15.91
CA ARG A 201 -7.31 -2.97 -15.18
C ARG A 201 -8.00 -1.93 -14.32
N ALA A 202 -9.03 -1.26 -14.85
CA ALA A 202 -9.81 -0.28 -14.11
C ALA A 202 -10.52 -0.91 -12.91
N LYS A 203 -11.15 -2.09 -13.09
CA LYS A 203 -11.78 -2.84 -11.99
C LYS A 203 -10.76 -3.26 -10.93
N PHE A 204 -9.59 -3.73 -11.35
CA PHE A 204 -8.51 -4.08 -10.43
C PHE A 204 -8.10 -2.88 -9.56
N ILE A 205 -7.83 -1.73 -10.17
CA ILE A 205 -7.43 -0.51 -9.46
C ILE A 205 -8.57 -0.01 -8.57
N ALA A 206 -9.82 -0.06 -9.04
CA ALA A 206 -10.99 0.33 -8.25
C ALA A 206 -11.16 -0.55 -7.00
N ASN A 207 -10.99 -1.87 -7.12
CA ASN A 207 -11.06 -2.79 -5.99
C ASN A 207 -9.90 -2.57 -5.00
N TYR A 208 -8.68 -2.33 -5.49
CA TYR A 208 -7.56 -1.95 -4.63
C TYR A 208 -7.85 -0.66 -3.86
N THR A 209 -8.35 0.37 -4.56
CA THR A 209 -8.73 1.65 -3.97
C THR A 209 -9.85 1.50 -2.94
N ARG A 210 -10.82 0.62 -3.23
CA ARG A 210 -11.92 0.25 -2.34
C ARG A 210 -11.43 -0.41 -1.07
N ALA A 211 -10.59 -1.42 -1.21
CA ALA A 211 -10.02 -2.14 -0.08
C ALA A 211 -9.27 -1.23 0.91
N VAL A 212 -8.71 -0.12 0.41
CA VAL A 212 -8.00 0.86 1.24
C VAL A 212 -8.93 1.89 1.90
N ASN A 213 -9.91 2.41 1.16
CA ASN A 213 -10.65 3.62 1.57
C ASN A 213 -12.06 3.33 2.08
N GLU A 214 -12.63 2.16 1.80
CA GLU A 214 -14.03 1.87 2.07
C GLU A 214 -14.44 2.04 3.55
N PRO A 215 -13.64 1.63 4.57
CA PRO A 215 -14.04 1.84 5.96
C PRO A 215 -14.20 3.31 6.33
N LEU A 216 -13.27 4.15 5.86
CA LEU A 216 -13.31 5.60 6.09
C LEU A 216 -14.49 6.23 5.34
N LEU A 217 -14.68 5.89 4.07
CA LEU A 217 -15.79 6.38 3.26
C LEU A 217 -17.16 5.96 3.83
N LYS A 218 -17.29 4.72 4.30
CA LYS A 218 -18.51 4.23 4.97
C LYS A 218 -18.83 5.00 6.23
N SER A 219 -17.82 5.33 7.01
CA SER A 219 -18.04 6.08 8.26
C SER A 219 -18.59 7.48 8.02
N HIS A 220 -18.26 8.10 6.87
CA HIS A 220 -18.61 9.48 6.56
C HIS A 220 -19.84 9.60 5.65
N PHE A 221 -19.90 8.80 4.59
CA PHE A 221 -20.97 8.83 3.59
C PHE A 221 -22.05 7.77 3.80
N GLY A 222 -21.79 6.74 4.61
CA GLY A 222 -22.67 5.59 4.80
C GLY A 222 -22.45 4.48 3.79
N ASP A 223 -22.92 3.28 4.13
CA ASP A 223 -22.72 2.05 3.34
C ASP A 223 -23.47 2.05 1.99
N ALA A 224 -24.64 2.68 1.95
CA ALA A 224 -25.57 2.62 0.82
C ALA A 224 -25.01 3.07 -0.53
N ILE A 225 -24.01 3.96 -0.53
CA ILE A 225 -23.44 4.50 -1.77
C ILE A 225 -22.18 3.78 -2.25
N MET A 226 -21.60 2.87 -1.46
CA MET A 226 -20.25 2.34 -1.70
C MET A 226 -20.15 1.55 -2.99
N ASP A 227 -21.12 0.68 -3.28
CA ASP A 227 -21.11 -0.12 -4.51
C ASP A 227 -21.20 0.77 -5.75
N GLU A 228 -22.09 1.76 -5.74
CA GLU A 228 -22.21 2.70 -6.86
C GLU A 228 -20.97 3.59 -7.00
N LEU A 229 -20.42 4.07 -5.88
CA LEU A 229 -19.21 4.88 -5.87
C LEU A 229 -18.05 4.15 -6.55
N PHE A 230 -17.79 2.89 -6.19
CA PHE A 230 -16.66 2.15 -6.76
C PHE A 230 -16.90 1.66 -8.19
N LEU A 231 -18.15 1.52 -8.63
CA LEU A 231 -18.47 1.37 -10.05
C LEU A 231 -18.07 2.64 -10.83
N ARG A 232 -18.42 3.83 -10.32
CA ARG A 232 -18.05 5.11 -10.95
C ARG A 232 -16.53 5.35 -10.94
N VAL A 233 -15.84 4.94 -9.88
CA VAL A 233 -14.37 4.98 -9.83
C VAL A 233 -13.78 4.14 -10.97
N SER A 234 -14.31 2.93 -11.21
CA SER A 234 -13.89 2.09 -12.34
C SER A 234 -14.16 2.78 -13.68
N ASP A 235 -15.32 3.41 -13.88
CA ASP A 235 -15.63 4.09 -15.14
C ASP A 235 -14.70 5.28 -15.40
N LYS A 236 -14.39 6.07 -14.36
CA LYS A 236 -13.42 7.18 -14.46
C LYS A 236 -12.01 6.70 -14.77
N LEU A 237 -11.59 5.56 -14.21
CA LEU A 237 -10.31 4.96 -14.54
C LEU A 237 -10.21 4.58 -16.03
N VAL A 238 -11.29 4.02 -16.61
CA VAL A 238 -11.34 3.74 -18.05
C VAL A 238 -11.18 5.03 -18.87
N GLN A 239 -11.87 6.10 -18.50
CA GLN A 239 -11.76 7.41 -19.17
C GLN A 239 -10.33 7.96 -19.10
N LEU A 240 -9.68 7.94 -17.93
CA LEU A 240 -8.30 8.41 -17.77
C LEU A 240 -7.30 7.58 -18.61
N MET A 241 -7.53 6.27 -18.72
CA MET A 241 -6.73 5.40 -19.59
C MET A 241 -6.96 5.71 -21.08
N GLU A 242 -8.17 6.10 -21.49
CA GLU A 242 -8.48 6.56 -22.86
C GLU A 242 -7.82 7.90 -23.18
N GLU A 243 -7.75 8.81 -22.21
CA GLU A 243 -7.01 10.07 -22.27
C GLU A 243 -5.49 9.89 -22.22
N LYS A 244 -5.01 8.65 -22.10
CA LYS A 244 -3.58 8.30 -22.00
C LYS A 244 -2.87 8.96 -20.81
N LYS A 245 -3.58 9.15 -19.70
CA LYS A 245 -2.97 9.61 -18.43
C LYS A 245 -2.05 8.51 -17.88
N GLU A 246 -0.89 8.91 -17.37
CA GLU A 246 0.03 8.00 -16.70
C GLU A 246 -0.51 7.73 -15.28
N LEU A 247 -0.90 6.48 -15.01
CA LEU A 247 -1.42 6.04 -13.71
C LEU A 247 -0.31 5.31 -12.95
N VAL A 248 0.54 6.08 -12.24
CA VAL A 248 1.70 5.55 -11.51
C VAL A 248 1.76 6.07 -10.08
N PHE A 249 2.09 5.18 -9.15
CA PHE A 249 2.54 5.52 -7.81
C PHE A 249 3.96 6.06 -7.88
N THR A 250 4.20 7.17 -7.20
CA THR A 250 5.54 7.72 -7.00
C THR A 250 5.99 7.38 -5.59
N ASN A 251 6.98 6.51 -5.47
CA ASN A 251 7.51 6.04 -4.20
C ASN A 251 8.88 6.68 -3.94
N LEU A 252 9.08 7.21 -2.74
CA LEU A 252 10.39 7.66 -2.26
C LEU A 252 11.07 6.51 -1.52
N VAL A 253 12.25 6.11 -1.97
CA VAL A 253 13.08 5.08 -1.33
C VAL A 253 14.29 5.77 -0.72
N LEU A 254 14.48 5.61 0.59
CA LEU A 254 15.51 6.31 1.35
C LEU A 254 16.49 5.33 1.98
N SER A 255 17.75 5.73 2.01
CA SER A 255 18.80 5.12 2.82
C SER A 255 19.34 6.17 3.77
N ILE A 256 19.22 5.92 5.07
CA ILE A 256 19.67 6.84 6.13
C ILE A 256 20.58 6.12 7.12
N THR A 257 21.59 6.84 7.62
CA THR A 257 22.52 6.36 8.64
C THR A 257 22.33 7.19 9.90
N LYS A 258 22.23 6.55 11.07
CA LYS A 258 22.20 7.29 12.34
C LYS A 258 23.58 7.89 12.64
N ASN A 259 23.59 9.17 13.03
CA ASN A 259 24.79 9.91 13.43
C ASN A 259 25.43 9.37 14.71
#